data_AF-A0A7X3CNW8-F1
#
_entry.id   AF-A0A7X3CNW8-F1
#
_cell.length_a   1.000
_cell.length_b   1.000
_cell.length_c   1.000
_cell.angle_alpha   90.00
_cell.angle_beta   90.00
_cell.angle_gamma   90.00
#
_symmetry.space_group_name_H-M   'P 1'
#
loop_
_entity.id
_entity.type
_entity.pdbx_description
1 polymer ?
#
loop_
_entity_poly.entity_id
_entity_poly.type
_entity_poly.pdbx_seq_one_letter_code
_entity_poly.pdbx_strand_id
1 'polypeptide(L)'
;MLKMLLCRTSKVREKLIQEHDIKPIAHVRLLNGQKRQSCTKEVLTGSYYCFSYRAKNSDITGTFLCGTYAAEDFLELIHHPKLKVFDPLVSENVGTRTSNGTNRDGGFNDTWHPTAKQLFNAINLIVICWGQVPGGVLQKIKNEIEKNKNREPLPRQIKAINTIISRDRKDRTLQQMLDDLRKNNNKIRDFHFNLLNESLVSSGIEKSYFE
;
A
#
# COMPACT_ATOMS: atom_id res chain seq x y z
N MET A 1 10.01 18.02 -10.76
CA MET A 1 9.83 16.75 -11.48
C MET A 1 10.50 15.66 -10.65
N LEU A 2 9.79 14.64 -10.15
CA LEU A 2 10.41 13.58 -9.35
C LEU A 2 11.34 12.78 -10.27
N LYS A 3 12.64 12.75 -9.98
CA LYS A 3 13.61 12.02 -10.80
C LYS A 3 13.40 10.53 -10.58
N MET A 4 12.94 9.84 -11.63
CA MET A 4 12.76 8.39 -11.60
C MET A 4 14.11 7.71 -11.44
N LEU A 5 14.25 6.88 -10.41
CA LEU A 5 15.44 6.08 -10.16
C LEU A 5 15.43 4.91 -11.16
N LEU A 6 16.38 4.90 -12.12
CA LEU A 6 16.42 3.90 -13.19
C LEU A 6 17.18 2.65 -12.74
N CYS A 7 16.63 1.48 -13.01
CA CYS A 7 17.07 0.21 -12.42
C CYS A 7 17.27 -0.93 -13.44
N ARG A 8 17.42 -0.62 -14.74
CA ARG A 8 17.25 -1.58 -15.84
C ARG A 8 18.12 -2.84 -15.74
N THR A 9 19.38 -2.72 -15.31
CA THR A 9 20.34 -3.84 -15.27
C THR A 9 20.68 -4.24 -13.84
N SER A 10 21.07 -5.49 -13.61
CA SER A 10 21.46 -5.99 -12.28
C SER A 10 22.62 -5.18 -11.69
N LYS A 11 23.65 -4.88 -12.49
CA LYS A 11 24.77 -4.00 -12.11
C LYS A 11 24.32 -2.62 -11.62
N VAL A 12 23.30 -2.04 -12.25
CA VAL A 12 22.73 -0.76 -11.80
C VAL A 12 22.01 -0.94 -10.47
N ARG A 13 21.29 -2.05 -10.26
CA ARG A 13 20.61 -2.34 -8.99
C ARG A 13 21.60 -2.58 -7.84
N GLU A 14 22.70 -3.29 -8.08
CA GLU A 14 23.83 -3.43 -7.14
C GLU A 14 24.43 -2.07 -6.76
N LYS A 15 24.64 -1.18 -7.74
CA LYS A 15 25.12 0.18 -7.45
C LYS A 15 24.11 0.97 -6.62
N LEU A 16 22.82 0.84 -6.92
CA LEU A 16 21.77 1.55 -6.22
C LEU A 16 21.66 1.15 -4.74
N ILE A 17 21.80 -0.13 -4.39
CA ILE A 17 21.82 -0.56 -2.98
C ILE A 17 23.07 -0.09 -2.23
N GLN A 18 24.18 0.17 -2.94
CA GLN A 18 25.39 0.73 -2.33
C GLN A 18 25.18 2.21 -2.01
N GLU A 19 24.51 2.95 -2.88
CA GLU A 19 24.29 4.41 -2.75
C GLU A 19 23.05 4.78 -1.91
N HIS A 20 22.07 3.88 -1.80
CA HIS A 20 20.77 4.17 -1.18
C HIS A 20 20.36 3.06 -0.20
N ASP A 21 19.66 3.44 0.86
CA ASP A 21 18.85 2.54 1.68
C ASP A 21 17.52 2.29 0.96
N ILE A 22 17.40 1.13 0.31
CA ILE A 22 16.23 0.73 -0.48
C ILE A 22 15.39 -0.25 0.32
N LYS A 23 14.10 0.04 0.46
CA LYS A 23 13.19 -0.81 1.23
C LYS A 23 11.87 -1.04 0.50
N PRO A 24 11.36 -2.29 0.47
CA PRO A 24 10.07 -2.56 -0.12
C PRO A 24 8.97 -1.94 0.76
N ILE A 25 7.89 -1.50 0.13
CA ILE A 25 6.74 -0.92 0.82
C ILE A 25 5.53 -1.81 0.60
N ALA A 26 5.22 -2.10 -0.66
CA ALA A 26 4.04 -2.89 -1.01
C ALA A 26 4.26 -3.63 -2.34
N HIS A 27 3.57 -4.77 -2.48
CA HIS A 27 3.35 -5.46 -3.73
C HIS A 27 1.83 -5.45 -3.94
N VAL A 28 1.34 -4.77 -4.97
CA VAL A 28 -0.09 -4.53 -5.17
C VAL A 28 -0.54 -4.91 -6.57
N ARG A 29 -1.81 -5.28 -6.71
CA ARG A 29 -2.47 -5.50 -8.00
C ARG A 29 -2.50 -4.21 -8.83
N LEU A 30 -2.22 -4.31 -10.13
CA LEU A 30 -2.51 -3.24 -11.09
C LEU A 30 -3.95 -3.39 -11.56
N LEU A 31 -4.77 -2.35 -11.40
CA LEU A 31 -6.20 -2.40 -11.73
C LEU A 31 -6.49 -1.92 -13.15
N ASN A 32 -7.65 -2.29 -13.69
CA ASN A 32 -8.08 -1.87 -15.02
C ASN A 32 -8.14 -0.35 -15.11
N GLY A 33 -7.69 0.19 -16.25
CA GLY A 33 -7.61 1.63 -16.49
C GLY A 33 -6.36 2.30 -15.91
N GLN A 34 -5.54 1.60 -15.13
CA GLN A 34 -4.29 2.15 -14.62
C GLN A 34 -3.13 1.86 -15.58
N LYS A 35 -2.33 2.89 -15.88
CA LYS A 35 -1.03 2.76 -16.57
C LYS A 35 0.06 3.27 -15.64
N ARG A 36 1.07 2.43 -15.37
CA ARG A 36 2.20 2.75 -14.50
C ARG A 36 3.50 2.37 -15.20
N GLN A 37 4.51 3.21 -15.07
CA GLN A 37 5.84 2.95 -15.64
C GLN A 37 6.80 2.50 -14.53
N SER A 38 7.59 1.46 -14.81
CA SER A 38 8.58 0.92 -13.91
C SER A 38 9.89 1.72 -13.94
N CYS A 39 10.78 1.47 -12.98
CA CYS A 39 12.18 1.93 -13.01
C CYS A 39 13.01 1.34 -14.16
N THR A 40 12.50 0.35 -14.89
CA THR A 40 13.10 -0.18 -16.13
C THR A 40 12.61 0.55 -17.38
N LYS A 41 11.71 1.54 -17.21
CA LYS A 41 10.94 2.27 -18.25
C LYS A 41 9.86 1.45 -18.95
N GLU A 42 9.59 0.24 -18.49
CA GLU A 42 8.56 -0.62 -19.04
C GLU A 42 7.19 -0.29 -18.43
N VAL A 43 6.12 -0.57 -19.18
CA VAL A 43 4.76 -0.48 -18.67
C VAL A 43 4.51 -1.69 -17.77
N LEU A 44 4.04 -1.43 -16.55
CA LEU A 44 3.71 -2.47 -15.58
C LEU A 44 2.43 -3.20 -15.99
N THR A 45 2.36 -4.49 -15.71
CA THR A 45 1.21 -5.35 -16.00
C THR A 45 0.96 -6.29 -14.82
N GLY A 46 -0.31 -6.66 -14.59
CA GLY A 46 -0.70 -7.62 -13.55
C GLY A 46 -0.56 -7.08 -12.12
N SER A 47 0.67 -6.94 -11.62
CA SER A 47 1.00 -6.40 -10.30
C SER A 47 2.31 -5.62 -10.35
N TYR A 48 2.58 -4.85 -9.30
CA TYR A 48 3.83 -4.09 -9.20
C TYR A 48 4.26 -3.93 -7.75
N TYR A 49 5.56 -3.74 -7.58
CA TYR A 49 6.14 -3.36 -6.31
C TYR A 49 6.33 -1.85 -6.23
N CYS A 50 6.21 -1.32 -5.02
CA CYS A 50 6.67 0.01 -4.68
C CYS A 50 7.77 -0.08 -3.62
N PHE A 51 8.87 0.61 -3.88
CA PHE A 51 10.02 0.74 -2.99
C PHE A 51 10.22 2.19 -2.57
N SER A 52 10.75 2.41 -1.38
CA SER A 52 11.39 3.67 -1.00
C SER A 52 12.88 3.59 -1.22
N TYR A 53 13.49 4.76 -1.39
CA TYR A 53 14.92 4.92 -1.28
C TYR A 53 15.24 6.15 -0.44
N ARG A 54 16.34 6.08 0.32
CA ARG A 54 17.01 7.22 0.94
C ARG A 54 18.48 7.19 0.53
N ALA A 55 18.99 8.27 -0.05
CA ALA A 55 20.42 8.37 -0.34
C ALA A 55 21.23 8.28 0.97
N LYS A 56 22.34 7.54 0.96
CA LYS A 56 23.16 7.38 2.18
C LYS A 56 23.95 8.65 2.52
N ASN A 57 24.24 9.47 1.52
CA ASN A 57 25.08 10.66 1.63
C ASN A 57 24.30 11.98 1.50
N SER A 58 22.96 11.94 1.52
CA SER A 58 22.11 13.14 1.48
C SER A 58 20.71 12.87 2.03
N ASP A 59 19.93 13.92 2.25
CA ASP A 59 18.52 13.78 2.67
C ASP A 59 17.55 13.52 1.52
N ILE A 60 18.08 13.18 0.33
CA ILE A 60 17.26 12.84 -0.82
C ILE A 60 16.55 11.51 -0.54
N THR A 61 15.22 11.56 -0.55
CA THR A 61 14.35 10.40 -0.43
C THR A 61 13.36 10.38 -1.58
N GLY A 62 12.83 9.19 -1.87
CA GLY A 62 11.79 9.06 -2.88
C GLY A 62 11.24 7.64 -2.93
N THR A 63 10.41 7.40 -3.93
CA THR A 63 9.82 6.09 -4.19
C THR A 63 9.92 5.78 -5.68
N PHE A 64 9.95 4.50 -6.00
CA PHE A 64 9.90 4.03 -7.39
C PHE A 64 9.04 2.78 -7.49
N LEU A 65 8.54 2.52 -8.70
CA LEU A 65 7.78 1.32 -9.02
C LEU A 65 8.65 0.35 -9.82
N CYS A 66 8.47 -0.94 -9.61
CA CYS A 66 9.11 -1.96 -10.42
C CYS A 66 8.18 -3.15 -10.65
N GLY A 67 8.40 -3.83 -11.78
CA GLY A 67 7.78 -5.11 -12.05
C GLY A 67 8.45 -6.20 -11.24
N THR A 68 7.85 -7.39 -11.22
CA THR A 68 8.29 -8.53 -10.42
C THR A 68 9.77 -8.86 -10.61
N TYR A 69 10.27 -8.90 -11.85
CA TYR A 69 11.67 -9.25 -12.11
C TYR A 69 12.68 -8.34 -11.39
N ALA A 70 12.57 -7.02 -11.57
CA ALA A 70 13.48 -6.08 -10.91
C ALA A 70 13.24 -6.00 -9.40
N ALA A 71 11.99 -6.20 -8.95
CA ALA A 71 11.67 -6.23 -7.53
C ALA A 71 12.32 -7.41 -6.81
N GLU A 72 12.28 -8.60 -7.41
CA GLU A 72 12.89 -9.80 -6.83
C GLU A 72 14.40 -9.67 -6.71
N ASP A 73 15.06 -9.11 -7.72
CA ASP A 73 16.51 -8.83 -7.66
C ASP A 73 16.84 -7.85 -6.52
N PHE A 74 16.06 -6.77 -6.36
CA PHE A 74 16.24 -5.88 -5.21
C PHE A 74 16.01 -6.57 -3.87
N LEU A 75 14.98 -7.41 -3.74
CA LEU A 75 14.67 -8.13 -2.51
C LEU A 75 15.79 -9.11 -2.12
N GLU A 76 16.37 -9.81 -3.09
CA GLU A 76 17.51 -10.69 -2.89
C GLU A 76 18.73 -9.91 -2.40
N LEU A 77 19.06 -8.81 -3.10
CA LEU A 77 20.19 -7.94 -2.77
C LEU A 77 20.14 -7.32 -1.37
N ILE A 78 18.93 -7.05 -0.85
CA ILE A 78 18.74 -6.50 0.50
C ILE A 78 18.35 -7.58 1.53
N HIS A 79 18.38 -8.86 1.14
CA HIS A 79 18.01 -10.01 1.97
C HIS A 79 16.62 -9.91 2.60
N HIS A 80 15.64 -9.40 1.84
CA HIS A 80 14.26 -9.26 2.29
C HIS A 80 13.36 -10.33 1.66
N PRO A 81 12.44 -10.97 2.42
CA PRO A 81 11.52 -11.93 1.84
C PRO A 81 10.58 -11.30 0.80
N LYS A 82 10.12 -12.08 -0.17
CA LYS A 82 9.13 -11.61 -1.15
C LYS A 82 7.86 -11.11 -0.44
N LEU A 83 7.33 -9.98 -0.89
CA LEU A 83 6.05 -9.47 -0.38
C LEU A 83 4.88 -10.19 -1.06
N LYS A 84 3.89 -10.59 -0.25
CA LYS A 84 2.62 -11.08 -0.78
C LYS A 84 1.91 -9.95 -1.52
N VAL A 85 1.29 -10.29 -2.65
CA VAL A 85 0.48 -9.33 -3.39
C VAL A 85 -0.77 -8.98 -2.58
N PHE A 86 -1.02 -7.69 -2.41
CA PHE A 86 -2.30 -7.17 -1.95
C PHE A 86 -3.25 -7.07 -3.14
N ASP A 87 -4.29 -7.90 -3.15
CA ASP A 87 -5.34 -7.88 -4.16
C ASP A 87 -6.62 -7.27 -3.59
N PRO A 88 -7.09 -6.13 -4.10
CA PRO A 88 -8.32 -5.53 -3.63
C PRO A 88 -9.57 -6.18 -4.24
N LEU A 89 -9.45 -7.11 -5.18
CA LEU A 89 -10.59 -7.73 -5.86
C LEU A 89 -11.19 -8.90 -5.06
N VAL A 90 -12.49 -9.15 -5.25
CA VAL A 90 -13.18 -10.34 -4.73
C VAL A 90 -12.59 -11.59 -5.41
N SER A 91 -12.26 -12.63 -4.63
CA SER A 91 -11.84 -13.92 -5.18
C SER A 91 -13.04 -14.63 -5.80
N GLU A 92 -12.91 -15.18 -7.01
CA GLU A 92 -14.02 -15.84 -7.73
C GLU A 92 -14.47 -17.19 -7.13
N ASN A 93 -13.98 -17.57 -5.95
CA ASN A 93 -14.26 -18.86 -5.34
C ASN A 93 -14.93 -18.71 -3.96
N VAL A 94 -16.25 -18.50 -3.92
CA VAL A 94 -17.18 -19.19 -2.99
C VAL A 94 -18.58 -19.16 -3.61
N GLY A 95 -19.09 -20.32 -4.03
CA GLY A 95 -20.49 -20.49 -4.38
C GLY A 95 -21.41 -20.19 -3.19
N THR A 96 -22.49 -19.47 -3.48
CA THR A 96 -23.80 -19.55 -2.80
C THR A 96 -23.80 -19.96 -1.33
N ARG A 97 -23.76 -18.99 -0.40
CA ARG A 97 -24.56 -19.04 0.85
C ARG A 97 -25.00 -17.64 1.27
N THR A 98 -26.29 -17.39 1.13
CA THR A 98 -27.05 -16.35 1.83
C THR A 98 -26.98 -16.57 3.35
N SER A 99 -26.37 -15.66 4.09
CA SER A 99 -26.72 -15.37 5.50
C SER A 99 -25.93 -14.16 6.01
N ASN A 100 -26.62 -13.23 6.66
CA ASN A 100 -26.11 -12.07 7.38
C ASN A 100 -24.79 -12.30 8.15
N GLY A 101 -23.89 -11.32 8.11
CA GLY A 101 -22.90 -11.08 9.16
C GLY A 101 -21.45 -11.45 8.85
N THR A 102 -20.61 -10.42 8.89
CA THR A 102 -19.13 -10.43 9.00
C THR A 102 -18.35 -10.98 7.80
N ASN A 103 -17.62 -10.06 7.15
CA ASN A 103 -16.57 -10.33 6.18
C ASN A 103 -15.52 -11.29 6.76
N ARG A 104 -15.72 -12.60 6.58
CA ARG A 104 -14.72 -13.64 6.82
C ARG A 104 -14.09 -13.99 5.48
N ASP A 105 -13.02 -13.26 5.15
CA ASP A 105 -12.05 -13.71 4.15
C ASP A 105 -11.37 -14.97 4.72
N GLY A 106 -11.39 -16.06 3.96
CA GLY A 106 -11.13 -17.41 4.45
C GLY A 106 -9.69 -17.69 4.89
N GLY A 107 -9.55 -18.45 5.98
CA GLY A 107 -8.30 -19.07 6.43
C GLY A 107 -8.14 -19.00 7.94
N PHE A 108 -8.29 -20.13 8.62
CA PHE A 108 -8.11 -20.31 10.07
C PHE A 108 -6.91 -19.49 10.63
N ASN A 109 -7.19 -18.67 11.66
CA ASN A 109 -6.27 -17.74 12.35
C ASN A 109 -5.81 -16.49 11.56
N ASP A 110 -6.72 -15.60 11.16
CA ASP A 110 -6.30 -14.22 10.83
C ASP A 110 -5.82 -13.53 12.12
N THR A 111 -4.53 -13.66 12.41
CA THR A 111 -3.81 -13.09 13.57
C THR A 111 -3.87 -11.56 13.68
N TRP A 112 -4.66 -10.91 12.83
CA TRP A 112 -4.74 -9.47 12.75
C TRP A 112 -5.74 -8.92 13.77
N HIS A 113 -5.33 -7.89 14.49
CA HIS A 113 -6.27 -7.02 15.19
C HIS A 113 -7.18 -6.33 14.15
N PRO A 114 -8.50 -6.23 14.37
CA PRO A 114 -9.43 -5.64 13.40
C PRO A 114 -9.02 -4.23 12.94
N THR A 115 -8.69 -3.33 13.88
CA THR A 115 -8.22 -1.96 13.56
C THR A 115 -6.90 -1.98 12.78
N ALA A 116 -5.98 -2.89 13.10
CA ALA A 116 -4.72 -3.04 12.37
C ALA A 116 -4.96 -3.52 10.93
N LYS A 117 -5.92 -4.42 10.73
CA LYS A 117 -6.32 -4.89 9.41
C LYS A 117 -6.91 -3.77 8.56
N GLN A 118 -7.81 -2.96 9.13
CA GLN A 118 -8.36 -1.79 8.43
C GLN A 118 -7.25 -0.80 8.04
N LEU A 119 -6.32 -0.50 8.95
CA LEU A 119 -5.20 0.42 8.66
C LEU A 119 -4.23 -0.14 7.61
N PHE A 120 -3.92 -1.44 7.67
CA PHE A 120 -3.13 -2.13 6.66
C PHE A 120 -3.79 -2.08 5.28
N ASN A 121 -5.09 -2.36 5.20
CA ASN A 121 -5.85 -2.27 3.96
C ASN A 121 -5.81 -0.83 3.41
N ALA A 122 -6.07 0.17 4.27
CA ALA A 122 -6.05 1.58 3.88
C ALA A 122 -4.71 1.98 3.26
N ILE A 123 -3.60 1.59 3.89
CA ILE A 123 -2.25 1.87 3.39
C ILE A 123 -2.02 1.28 2.00
N ASN A 124 -2.35 0.01 1.76
CA ASN A 124 -2.15 -0.61 0.45
C ASN A 124 -3.07 0.01 -0.62
N LEU A 125 -4.30 0.37 -0.25
CA LEU A 125 -5.24 1.05 -1.14
C LEU A 125 -4.75 2.45 -1.53
N ILE A 126 -4.13 3.21 -0.61
CA ILE A 126 -3.47 4.48 -0.94
C ILE A 126 -2.40 4.27 -2.04
N VAL A 127 -1.59 3.21 -1.93
CA VAL A 127 -0.58 2.87 -2.95
C VAL A 127 -1.21 2.56 -4.31
N ILE A 128 -2.36 1.87 -4.33
CA ILE A 128 -3.10 1.58 -5.56
C ILE A 128 -3.69 2.85 -6.17
N CYS A 129 -4.39 3.65 -5.36
CA CYS A 129 -5.07 4.88 -5.80
C CYS A 129 -4.08 5.89 -6.39
N TRP A 130 -2.96 6.13 -5.71
CA TRP A 130 -2.00 7.15 -6.14
C TRP A 130 -0.95 6.60 -7.11
N GLY A 131 -0.65 5.30 -7.04
CA GLY A 131 0.45 4.65 -7.79
C GLY A 131 1.81 5.23 -7.46
N GLN A 132 1.95 5.76 -6.25
CA GLN A 132 3.18 6.17 -5.64
C GLN A 132 2.96 6.09 -4.13
N VAL A 133 4.02 5.81 -3.37
CA VAL A 133 3.90 5.87 -1.91
C VAL A 133 4.17 7.29 -1.43
N PRO A 134 3.28 7.87 -0.60
CA PRO A 134 3.50 9.15 0.04
C PRO A 134 4.46 9.05 1.23
N GLY A 135 5.74 9.28 0.96
CA GLY A 135 6.76 9.56 1.98
C GLY A 135 7.10 8.39 2.93
N GLY A 136 8.15 8.59 3.73
CA GLY A 136 8.66 7.55 4.64
C GLY A 136 7.74 7.24 5.84
N VAL A 137 6.82 8.14 6.18
CA VAL A 137 5.89 7.95 7.31
C VAL A 137 4.93 6.78 7.04
N LEU A 138 4.36 6.70 5.84
CA LEU A 138 3.46 5.60 5.46
C LEU A 138 4.18 4.25 5.57
N GLN A 139 5.42 4.16 5.08
CA GLN A 139 6.22 2.94 5.15
C GLN A 139 6.51 2.54 6.60
N LYS A 140 6.94 3.49 7.43
CA LYS A 140 7.24 3.22 8.85
C LYS A 140 6.01 2.66 9.56
N ILE A 141 4.86 3.29 9.36
CA ILE A 141 3.59 2.86 9.95
C ILE A 141 3.23 1.45 9.46
N LYS A 142 3.32 1.19 8.15
CA LYS A 142 3.04 -0.13 7.58
C LYS A 142 3.91 -1.24 8.22
N ASN A 143 5.22 -1.00 8.31
CA ASN A 143 6.16 -1.96 8.89
C ASN A 143 5.87 -2.22 10.37
N GLU A 144 5.55 -1.17 11.15
CA GLU A 144 5.18 -1.31 12.56
C GLU A 144 3.89 -2.10 12.75
N ILE A 145 2.89 -1.90 11.89
CA ILE A 145 1.62 -2.61 11.90
C ILE A 145 1.81 -4.08 11.53
N GLU A 146 2.58 -4.39 10.48
CA GLU A 146 2.82 -5.79 10.07
C GLU A 146 3.59 -6.56 11.16
N LYS A 147 4.56 -5.92 11.82
CA LYS A 147 5.30 -6.50 12.94
C LYS A 147 4.42 -6.76 14.17
N ASN A 148 3.46 -5.88 14.44
CA ASN A 148 2.56 -5.95 15.59
C ASN A 148 1.11 -6.24 15.16
N LYS A 149 0.92 -7.07 14.13
CA LYS A 149 -0.38 -7.26 13.46
C LYS A 149 -1.53 -7.64 14.38
N ASN A 150 -1.24 -8.32 15.51
CA ASN A 150 -2.20 -8.77 16.51
C ASN A 150 -2.54 -7.72 17.58
N ARG A 151 -1.99 -6.50 17.48
CA ARG A 151 -2.22 -5.41 18.42
C ARG A 151 -2.95 -4.26 17.76
N GLU A 152 -3.68 -3.50 18.56
CA GLU A 152 -4.29 -2.26 18.10
C GLU A 152 -3.22 -1.24 17.68
N PRO A 153 -3.38 -0.56 16.52
CA PRO A 153 -2.50 0.53 16.13
C PRO A 153 -2.60 1.70 17.10
N LEU A 154 -1.50 2.44 17.24
CA LEU A 154 -1.51 3.65 18.06
C LEU A 154 -2.39 4.73 17.38
N PRO A 155 -3.19 5.51 18.13
CA PRO A 155 -4.01 6.58 17.55
C PRO A 155 -3.21 7.58 16.69
N ARG A 156 -1.95 7.85 17.08
CA ARG A 156 -1.02 8.68 16.30
C ARG A 156 -0.72 8.13 14.90
N GLN A 157 -0.72 6.79 14.71
CA GLN A 157 -0.53 6.15 13.42
C GLN A 157 -1.76 6.34 12.54
N ILE A 158 -2.97 6.15 13.11
CA ILE A 158 -4.24 6.38 12.42
C ILE A 158 -4.37 7.85 11.99
N LYS A 159 -4.10 8.79 12.90
CA LYS A 159 -4.04 10.23 12.62
C LYS A 159 -3.06 10.56 11.49
N ALA A 160 -1.86 9.96 11.50
CA ALA A 160 -0.86 10.22 10.48
C ALA A 160 -1.32 9.74 9.10
N ILE A 161 -1.96 8.57 9.00
CA ILE A 161 -2.53 8.10 7.73
C ILE A 161 -3.70 8.98 7.29
N ASN A 162 -4.58 9.42 8.21
CA ASN A 162 -5.65 10.37 7.90
C ASN A 162 -5.11 11.67 7.27
N THR A 163 -4.07 12.25 7.88
CA THR A 163 -3.38 13.44 7.36
C THR A 163 -2.64 13.19 6.04
N ILE A 164 -2.23 11.96 5.77
CA ILE A 164 -1.68 11.61 4.46
C ILE A 164 -2.81 11.67 3.44
N ILE A 165 -3.94 10.98 3.68
CA ILE A 165 -5.07 10.94 2.74
C ILE A 165 -5.64 12.35 2.49
N SER A 166 -5.67 13.22 3.50
CA SER A 166 -6.12 14.61 3.38
C SER A 166 -5.32 15.46 2.37
N ARG A 167 -4.20 14.94 1.88
CA ARG A 167 -3.37 15.59 0.84
C ARG A 167 -3.68 15.08 -0.56
N ASP A 168 -4.75 14.30 -0.74
CA ASP A 168 -5.24 13.95 -2.07
C ASP A 168 -5.49 15.23 -2.86
N ARG A 169 -5.01 15.25 -4.11
CA ARG A 169 -5.07 16.45 -4.95
C ARG A 169 -6.48 16.89 -5.29
N LYS A 170 -7.48 16.02 -5.11
CA LYS A 170 -8.90 16.31 -5.36
C LYS A 170 -9.71 16.38 -4.06
N ASP A 171 -9.05 16.46 -2.90
CA ASP A 171 -9.67 16.45 -1.56
C ASP A 171 -10.63 15.26 -1.34
N ARG A 172 -10.31 14.11 -1.95
CA ARG A 172 -11.14 12.91 -1.84
C ARG A 172 -10.82 12.11 -0.59
N THR A 173 -11.83 11.50 0.00
CA THR A 173 -11.64 10.43 0.99
C THR A 173 -11.16 9.16 0.31
N LEU A 174 -10.57 8.23 1.08
CA LEU A 174 -10.13 6.96 0.51
C LEU A 174 -11.31 6.21 -0.12
N GLN A 175 -12.48 6.23 0.51
CA GLN A 175 -13.70 5.63 -0.03
C GLN A 175 -14.07 6.20 -1.41
N GLN A 176 -14.05 7.53 -1.56
CA GLN A 176 -14.31 8.19 -2.84
C GLN A 176 -13.27 7.80 -3.91
N MET A 177 -11.99 7.60 -3.54
CA MET A 177 -10.99 7.10 -4.47
C MET A 177 -11.28 5.67 -4.93
N LEU A 178 -11.79 4.81 -4.04
CA LEU A 178 -12.22 3.46 -4.38
C LEU A 178 -13.43 3.47 -5.30
N ASP A 179 -14.39 4.35 -5.05
CA ASP A 179 -15.59 4.51 -5.89
C ASP A 179 -15.22 4.96 -7.31
N ASP A 180 -14.24 5.84 -7.46
CA ASP A 180 -13.67 6.20 -8.76
C ASP A 180 -13.05 4.98 -9.48
N LEU A 181 -12.30 4.13 -8.75
CA LEU A 181 -11.71 2.93 -9.33
C LEU A 181 -12.76 1.89 -9.71
N ARG A 182 -13.85 1.77 -8.93
CA ARG A 182 -14.95 0.82 -9.15
C ARG A 182 -15.68 1.04 -10.46
N LYS A 183 -15.70 2.28 -10.98
CA LYS A 183 -16.25 2.61 -12.31
C LYS A 183 -15.70 1.71 -13.43
N ASN A 184 -14.44 1.28 -13.32
CA ASN A 184 -13.79 0.36 -14.27
C ASN A 184 -13.43 -1.01 -13.65
N ASN A 185 -13.73 -1.22 -12.36
CA ASN A 185 -13.32 -2.37 -11.58
C ASN A 185 -14.41 -2.75 -10.56
N ASN A 186 -15.56 -3.22 -11.05
CA ASN A 186 -16.74 -3.53 -10.21
C ASN A 186 -16.51 -4.67 -9.19
N LYS A 187 -15.40 -5.40 -9.29
CA LYS A 187 -15.01 -6.48 -8.34
C LYS A 187 -14.14 -6.00 -7.19
N ILE A 188 -13.84 -4.71 -7.05
CA ILE A 188 -13.14 -4.21 -5.85
C ILE A 188 -14.01 -4.47 -4.63
N ARG A 189 -13.44 -5.15 -3.62
CA ARG A 189 -14.10 -5.48 -2.35
C ARG A 189 -14.65 -4.24 -1.65
N ASP A 190 -15.63 -4.45 -0.78
CA ASP A 190 -16.07 -3.44 0.16
C ASP A 190 -15.11 -3.37 1.35
N PHE A 191 -14.44 -2.21 1.45
CA PHE A 191 -13.56 -1.89 2.56
C PHE A 191 -14.30 -0.95 3.51
N HIS A 192 -14.28 -1.28 4.79
CA HIS A 192 -14.84 -0.45 5.85
C HIS A 192 -13.70 0.06 6.75
N PHE A 193 -13.82 1.32 7.17
CA PHE A 193 -12.83 2.00 8.02
C PHE A 193 -13.44 2.54 9.32
N ASN A 194 -14.57 1.97 9.74
CA ASN A 194 -15.31 2.40 10.94
C ASN A 194 -14.44 2.40 12.20
N LEU A 195 -13.55 1.42 12.42
CA LEU A 195 -12.69 1.38 13.61
C LEU A 195 -11.60 2.47 13.56
N LEU A 196 -11.16 2.85 12.36
CA LEU A 196 -10.24 3.98 12.18
C LEU A 196 -10.96 5.30 12.48
N ASN A 197 -12.21 5.44 12.00
CA ASN A 197 -13.05 6.60 12.24
C ASN A 197 -13.38 6.77 13.74
N GLU A 198 -13.77 5.69 14.41
CA GLU A 198 -14.00 5.65 15.86
C GLU A 198 -12.75 6.12 16.62
N SER A 199 -11.56 5.61 16.25
CA SER A 199 -10.29 6.02 16.87
C SER A 199 -9.97 7.50 16.65
N LEU A 200 -10.28 8.07 15.46
CA LEU A 200 -10.12 9.49 15.18
C LEU A 200 -11.05 10.34 16.07
N VAL A 201 -12.32 9.96 16.17
CA VAL A 201 -13.32 10.65 17.00
C VAL A 201 -12.91 10.61 18.47
N SER A 202 -12.51 9.45 19.00
CA SER A 202 -11.99 9.32 20.37
C SER A 202 -10.72 10.15 20.61
N SER A 203 -10.00 10.52 19.56
CA SER A 203 -8.81 11.39 19.61
C SER A 203 -9.12 12.87 19.35
N GLY A 204 -10.40 13.26 19.29
CA GLY A 204 -10.84 14.64 19.04
C GLY A 204 -10.66 15.09 17.58
N ILE A 205 -10.66 14.17 16.62
CA ILE A 205 -10.55 14.46 15.19
C ILE A 205 -11.88 14.17 14.51
N GLU A 206 -12.57 15.23 14.11
CA GLU A 206 -13.92 15.13 13.52
C GLU A 206 -13.90 14.78 12.03
N LYS A 207 -12.96 15.35 11.25
CA LYS A 207 -12.86 15.06 9.80
C LYS A 207 -12.02 13.81 9.55
N SER A 208 -12.71 12.72 9.18
CA SER A 208 -12.08 11.56 8.57
C SER A 208 -11.88 11.77 7.07
N TYR A 209 -10.77 11.28 6.56
CA TYR A 209 -10.49 11.12 5.14
C TYR A 209 -10.46 9.64 4.74
N PHE A 210 -10.82 8.72 5.64
CA PHE A 210 -11.01 7.32 5.27
C PHE A 210 -12.35 7.12 4.55
N GLU A 211 -13.41 7.78 5.02
CA GLU A 211 -14.79 7.72 4.51
C GLU A 211 -15.33 9.12 4.28
#